data_AF-A0A454XLC5-F1
#
_entry.id   AF-A0A454XLC5-F1
#
_cell.length_a   1.000
_cell.length_b   1.000
_cell.length_c   1.000
_cell.angle_alpha   90.00
_cell.angle_beta   90.00
_cell.angle_gamma   90.00
#
_symmetry.space_group_name_H-M   'P 1'
#
loop_
_entity.id
_entity.type
_entity.pdbx_description
1 polymer ?
#
loop_
_entity_poly.entity_id
_entity_poly.type
_entity_poly.pdbx_seq_one_letter_code
_entity_poly.pdbx_strand_id
1 'polypeptide(L)'
;MRASTISLLVLSLLVAAEASMRDDSRPKCKSCTANLVTITTTGAGAKAMDWDEINENGKCAMRTFICMGRNANIEVNGGDGVIDDQGTGIVIFTVTCNEDGTAWGGAGTEVTQIECSAAE
;
A
#
# COMPACT_ATOMS: atom_id res chain seq x y z
N MET A 1 -11.48 72.72 -2.88
CA MET A 1 -10.32 72.00 -2.30
C MET A 1 -10.52 71.87 -0.80
N ARG A 2 -10.84 70.67 -0.30
CA ARG A 2 -10.61 70.24 1.08
C ARG A 2 -10.36 68.74 1.04
N ALA A 3 -9.13 68.34 1.34
CA ALA A 3 -8.72 66.96 1.48
C ALA A 3 -9.32 66.41 2.77
N SER A 4 -9.97 65.24 2.70
CA SER A 4 -10.38 64.47 3.87
C SER A 4 -9.78 63.08 3.71
N THR A 5 -8.67 62.88 4.41
CA THR A 5 -8.00 61.60 4.63
C THR A 5 -8.89 60.75 5.52
N ILE A 6 -9.57 59.76 4.94
CA ILE A 6 -10.30 58.74 5.70
C ILE A 6 -9.74 57.37 5.36
N SER A 7 -8.96 56.89 6.33
CA SER A 7 -8.92 55.50 6.79
C SER A 7 -8.45 54.44 5.78
N LEU A 8 -7.12 54.27 5.73
CA LEU A 8 -6.47 52.98 5.46
C LEU A 8 -6.93 51.98 6.54
N LEU A 9 -8.06 51.29 6.34
CA LEU A 9 -8.50 50.20 7.24
C LEU A 9 -9.46 49.22 6.54
N VAL A 10 -9.22 48.92 5.26
CA VAL A 10 -9.90 47.81 4.55
C VAL A 10 -8.87 46.93 3.84
N LEU A 11 -7.83 46.50 4.55
CA LEU A 11 -6.80 45.58 4.01
C LEU A 11 -6.54 44.38 4.93
N SER A 12 -7.55 43.84 5.61
CA SER A 12 -7.29 42.79 6.62
C SER A 12 -8.32 41.68 6.78
N LEU A 13 -9.09 41.32 5.75
CA LEU A 13 -10.05 40.20 5.86
C LEU A 13 -10.03 39.18 4.71
N LEU A 14 -8.87 38.96 4.07
CA LEU A 14 -8.68 37.86 3.11
C LEU A 14 -7.35 37.12 3.33
N VAL A 15 -6.98 36.85 4.59
CA VAL A 15 -5.89 35.91 4.88
C VAL A 15 -6.42 34.78 5.76
N ALA A 16 -6.10 33.56 5.33
CA ALA A 16 -6.22 32.27 6.00
C ALA A 16 -7.54 31.50 5.83
N ALA A 17 -7.76 30.96 4.63
CA ALA A 17 -8.36 29.63 4.48
C ALA A 17 -7.28 28.64 4.02
N GLU A 18 -6.19 28.54 4.79
CA GLU A 18 -5.12 27.58 4.59
C GLU A 18 -5.10 26.66 5.84
N ALA A 19 -6.05 25.73 5.93
CA ALA A 19 -5.92 24.53 6.76
C ALA A 19 -7.05 23.52 6.47
N SER A 20 -6.63 22.35 5.97
CA SER A 20 -7.31 21.06 6.02
C SER A 20 -8.55 20.85 5.14
N MET A 21 -8.42 21.08 3.83
CA MET A 21 -9.12 20.22 2.87
C MET A 21 -8.38 18.87 2.84
N ARG A 22 -8.62 18.01 3.83
CA ARG A 22 -8.43 16.57 3.60
C ARG A 22 -9.55 16.17 2.67
N ASP A 23 -9.17 15.94 1.43
CA ASP A 23 -10.01 15.46 0.35
C ASP A 23 -10.74 14.17 0.77
N ASP A 24 -12.02 14.28 1.12
CA ASP A 24 -12.94 13.14 1.32
C ASP A 24 -13.24 12.40 0.01
N SER A 25 -12.62 12.79 -1.12
CA SER A 25 -12.79 12.14 -2.42
C SER A 25 -11.76 11.04 -2.72
N ARG A 26 -10.79 10.76 -1.83
CA ARG A 26 -9.90 9.61 -2.00
C ARG A 26 -10.68 8.29 -1.84
N PRO A 27 -10.70 7.39 -2.86
CA PRO A 27 -11.35 6.10 -2.73
C PRO A 27 -10.78 5.30 -1.57
N LYS A 28 -11.64 4.68 -0.77
CA LYS A 28 -11.23 3.81 0.35
C LYS A 28 -10.34 2.65 -0.10
N CYS A 29 -10.54 2.12 -1.30
CA CYS A 29 -9.64 1.11 -1.85
C CYS A 29 -8.21 1.59 -2.13
N LYS A 30 -7.88 2.85 -1.82
CA LYS A 30 -6.50 3.32 -1.77
C LYS A 30 -5.93 3.35 -0.35
N SER A 31 -6.68 3.05 0.71
CA SER A 31 -6.26 3.27 2.10
C SER A 31 -5.77 2.03 2.85
N CYS A 32 -5.71 0.86 2.20
CA CYS A 32 -5.14 -0.31 2.85
C CYS A 32 -3.70 -0.05 3.27
N THR A 33 -3.38 -0.35 4.51
CA THR A 33 -2.05 -0.17 5.08
C THR A 33 -1.24 -1.46 4.97
N ALA A 34 0.09 -1.35 5.02
CA ALA A 34 0.97 -2.52 4.95
C ALA A 34 0.76 -3.50 6.11
N ASN A 35 0.41 -3.02 7.31
CA ASN A 35 0.24 -3.84 8.51
C ASN A 35 -1.02 -4.73 8.50
N LEU A 36 -1.85 -4.65 7.46
CA LEU A 36 -2.95 -5.60 7.25
C LEU A 36 -2.45 -6.97 6.76
N VAL A 37 -1.21 -7.05 6.25
CA VAL A 37 -0.53 -8.32 5.93
C VAL A 37 0.72 -8.44 6.78
N THR A 38 0.83 -9.54 7.52
CA THR A 38 2.04 -9.89 8.27
C THR A 38 3.05 -10.58 7.34
N ILE A 39 4.29 -10.10 7.29
CA ILE A 39 5.38 -10.80 6.61
C ILE A 39 6.11 -11.64 7.67
N THR A 40 6.13 -12.96 7.51
CA THR A 40 6.85 -13.88 8.41
C THR A 40 8.17 -14.33 7.81
N THR A 41 9.06 -14.85 8.67
CA THR A 41 10.36 -15.42 8.29
C THR A 41 10.70 -16.63 9.16
N THR A 42 9.70 -17.48 9.43
CA THR A 42 9.78 -18.56 10.42
C THR A 42 9.73 -19.96 9.82
N GLY A 43 9.21 -20.11 8.59
CA GLY A 43 9.17 -21.40 7.91
C GLY A 43 10.53 -21.88 7.41
N ALA A 44 10.54 -23.10 6.87
CA ALA A 44 11.75 -23.68 6.31
C ALA A 44 12.17 -22.94 5.02
N GLY A 45 13.45 -22.56 4.93
CA GLY A 45 13.95 -21.75 3.80
C GLY A 45 13.44 -20.30 3.80
N ALA A 46 12.73 -19.88 4.85
CA ALA A 46 12.18 -18.55 4.93
C ALA A 46 13.28 -17.50 5.01
N LYS A 47 13.11 -16.42 4.25
CA LYS A 47 14.01 -15.27 4.19
C LYS A 47 13.22 -13.98 4.10
N ALA A 48 13.92 -12.86 4.20
CA ALA A 48 13.32 -11.56 3.92
C ALA A 48 12.78 -11.51 2.48
N MET A 49 11.65 -10.80 2.30
CA MET A 49 11.13 -10.47 0.98
C MET A 49 12.14 -9.57 0.25
N ASP A 50 12.41 -9.83 -1.03
CA ASP A 50 13.35 -9.01 -1.82
C ASP A 50 12.75 -7.67 -2.22
N TRP A 51 11.42 -7.63 -2.38
CA TRP A 51 10.68 -6.40 -2.65
C TRP A 51 9.29 -6.44 -2.02
N ASP A 52 8.87 -5.30 -1.48
CA ASP A 52 7.52 -5.06 -0.98
C ASP A 52 7.17 -3.58 -1.21
N GLU A 53 6.20 -3.32 -2.08
CA GLU A 53 5.82 -1.96 -2.45
C GLU A 53 4.31 -1.81 -2.60
N ILE A 54 3.77 -0.71 -2.09
CA ILE A 54 2.39 -0.28 -2.32
C ILE A 54 2.37 0.81 -3.39
N ASN A 55 1.59 0.59 -4.44
CA ASN A 55 1.34 1.54 -5.53
C ASN A 55 -0.12 2.04 -5.48
N GLU A 56 -0.31 3.34 -5.40
CA GLU A 56 -1.62 4.00 -5.28
C GLU A 56 -2.08 4.71 -6.58
N ASN A 57 -1.31 4.62 -7.67
CA ASN A 57 -1.56 5.35 -8.92
C ASN A 57 -2.72 4.77 -9.75
N GLY A 58 -3.13 3.53 -9.47
CA GLY A 58 -4.24 2.85 -10.16
C GLY A 58 -5.64 3.22 -9.63
N LYS A 59 -6.64 2.40 -9.99
CA LYS A 59 -8.02 2.52 -9.46
C LYS A 59 -8.05 2.31 -7.95
N CYS A 60 -7.45 1.21 -7.50
CA CYS A 60 -7.25 0.86 -6.10
C CYS A 60 -5.75 0.68 -5.85
N ALA A 61 -5.35 0.75 -4.57
CA ALA A 61 -3.98 0.46 -4.19
C ALA A 61 -3.68 -1.01 -4.50
N MET A 62 -2.47 -1.25 -5.01
CA MET A 62 -1.92 -2.57 -5.27
C MET A 62 -0.66 -2.71 -4.44
N ARG A 63 -0.41 -3.89 -3.85
CA ARG A 63 0.83 -4.19 -3.15
C ARG A 63 1.52 -5.36 -3.83
N THR A 64 2.78 -5.19 -4.18
CA THR A 64 3.56 -6.18 -4.93
C THR A 64 4.70 -6.70 -4.06
N PHE A 65 4.77 -8.02 -3.98
CA PHE A 65 5.81 -8.77 -3.30
C PHE A 65 6.69 -9.47 -4.32
N ILE A 66 8.01 -9.42 -4.14
CA ILE A 66 8.96 -10.18 -4.94
C ILE A 66 9.81 -11.06 -4.03
N CYS A 67 9.83 -12.35 -4.34
CA CYS A 67 10.67 -13.34 -3.70
C CYS A 67 11.58 -13.97 -4.76
N MET A 68 12.89 -13.85 -4.58
CA MET A 68 13.92 -14.39 -5.47
C MET A 68 14.74 -15.46 -4.76
N GLY A 69 15.27 -16.37 -5.57
CA GLY A 69 16.17 -17.44 -5.11
C GLY A 69 15.87 -18.75 -5.82
N ARG A 70 16.67 -19.78 -5.55
CA ARG A 70 16.46 -21.10 -6.16
C ARG A 70 15.20 -21.74 -5.57
N ASN A 71 14.29 -22.20 -6.42
CA ASN A 71 12.99 -22.76 -5.99
C ASN A 71 12.20 -21.78 -5.11
N ALA A 72 12.16 -20.51 -5.51
CA ALA A 72 11.48 -19.48 -4.74
C ALA A 72 9.97 -19.75 -4.70
N ASN A 73 9.36 -19.48 -3.55
CA ASN A 73 7.92 -19.52 -3.36
C ASN A 73 7.45 -18.43 -2.39
N ILE A 74 6.19 -18.02 -2.53
CA ILE A 74 5.48 -17.19 -1.56
C ILE A 74 4.37 -18.04 -0.93
N GLU A 75 4.49 -18.29 0.36
CA GLU A 75 3.49 -18.94 1.19
C GLU A 75 2.44 -17.89 1.61
N VAL A 76 1.17 -18.17 1.38
CA VAL A 76 0.04 -17.26 1.67
C VAL A 76 -0.76 -17.82 2.85
N ASN A 77 -1.07 -16.96 3.82
CA ASN A 77 -1.89 -17.28 5.00
C ASN A 77 -1.41 -18.52 5.78
N GLY A 78 -0.10 -18.67 5.97
CA GLY A 78 0.46 -19.80 6.72
C GLY A 78 0.47 -21.12 5.94
N GLY A 79 0.45 -21.07 4.61
CA GLY A 79 0.54 -22.24 3.72
C GLY A 79 -0.80 -22.70 3.14
N ASP A 80 -1.89 -21.97 3.37
CA ASP A 80 -3.18 -22.21 2.74
C ASP A 80 -3.14 -22.05 1.20
N GLY A 81 -2.15 -21.30 0.70
CA GLY A 81 -1.82 -21.21 -0.72
C GLY A 81 -0.33 -20.99 -0.95
N VAL A 82 0.17 -21.48 -2.07
CA VAL A 82 1.58 -21.36 -2.48
C VAL A 82 1.64 -20.81 -3.89
N ILE A 83 2.52 -19.85 -4.11
CA ILE A 83 2.85 -19.32 -5.44
C ILE A 83 4.33 -19.60 -5.67
N ASP A 84 4.64 -20.48 -6.62
CA ASP A 84 6.02 -20.87 -6.94
C ASP A 84 6.61 -20.08 -8.12
N ASP A 85 7.92 -20.20 -8.28
CA ASP A 85 8.71 -19.51 -9.30
C ASP A 85 8.61 -20.11 -10.70
N GLN A 86 7.92 -21.24 -10.87
CA GLN A 86 7.88 -22.02 -12.11
C GLN A 86 9.26 -22.26 -12.75
N GLY A 87 10.31 -22.40 -11.93
CA GLY A 87 11.69 -22.61 -12.36
C GLY A 87 12.42 -21.35 -12.83
N THR A 88 11.87 -20.16 -12.63
CA THR A 88 12.51 -18.88 -13.00
C THR A 88 13.42 -18.32 -11.91
N GLY A 89 13.29 -18.79 -10.67
CA GLY A 89 13.94 -18.22 -9.50
C GLY A 89 13.35 -16.90 -9.02
N ILE A 90 12.19 -16.48 -9.55
CA ILE A 90 11.51 -15.24 -9.20
C ILE A 90 10.00 -15.50 -9.07
N VAL A 91 9.44 -15.13 -7.92
CA VAL A 91 8.00 -15.07 -7.67
C VAL A 91 7.59 -13.62 -7.54
N ILE A 92 6.57 -13.21 -8.29
CA ILE A 92 5.93 -11.90 -8.17
C ILE A 92 4.48 -12.14 -7.78
N PHE A 93 4.07 -11.65 -6.61
CA PHE A 93 2.69 -11.73 -6.15
C PHE A 93 2.13 -10.33 -5.88
N THR A 94 1.00 -10.03 -6.50
CA THR A 94 0.33 -8.74 -6.33
C THR A 94 -1.04 -8.93 -5.71
N VAL A 95 -1.30 -8.18 -4.65
CA VAL A 95 -2.61 -8.09 -3.99
C VAL A 95 -3.23 -6.73 -4.26
N THR A 96 -4.56 -6.67 -4.25
CA THR A 96 -5.34 -5.44 -4.47
C THR A 96 -6.12 -5.10 -3.21
N CYS A 97 -6.09 -3.83 -2.82
CA CYS A 97 -6.88 -3.34 -1.70
C CYS A 97 -8.38 -3.41 -2.02
N ASN A 98 -9.19 -3.92 -1.09
CA ASN A 98 -10.64 -4.04 -1.26
C ASN A 98 -11.33 -2.67 -1.29
N GLU A 99 -12.59 -2.63 -1.76
CA GLU A 99 -13.36 -1.38 -1.88
C GLU A 99 -13.53 -0.63 -0.54
N ASP A 100 -13.49 -1.35 0.59
CA ASP A 100 -13.62 -0.78 1.93
C ASP A 100 -12.32 -0.23 2.53
N GLY A 101 -11.16 -0.52 1.93
CA GLY A 101 -9.86 -0.07 2.43
C GLY A 101 -9.35 -0.81 3.67
N THR A 102 -9.86 -2.03 3.90
CA THR A 102 -9.66 -2.79 5.14
C THR A 102 -8.92 -4.11 4.94
N ALA A 103 -8.77 -4.59 3.70
CA ALA A 103 -8.17 -5.88 3.42
C ALA A 103 -7.44 -5.91 2.07
N TRP A 104 -6.38 -6.73 2.00
CA TRP A 104 -5.68 -7.03 0.76
C TRP A 104 -6.19 -8.35 0.19
N GLY A 105 -6.66 -8.34 -1.07
CA GLY A 105 -7.15 -9.53 -1.77
C GLY A 105 -6.18 -9.99 -2.86
N GLY A 106 -5.96 -11.30 -2.95
CA GLY A 106 -5.15 -11.93 -3.99
C GLY A 106 -5.35 -13.44 -3.99
N ALA A 107 -5.08 -14.10 -5.12
CA ALA A 107 -5.26 -15.55 -5.26
C ALA A 107 -6.67 -16.07 -4.86
N GLY A 108 -7.71 -15.23 -4.98
CA GLY A 108 -9.10 -15.59 -4.66
C GLY A 108 -9.46 -15.52 -3.17
N THR A 109 -8.56 -15.02 -2.30
CA THR A 109 -8.79 -14.92 -0.86
C THR A 109 -8.32 -13.57 -0.29
N GLU A 110 -8.70 -13.28 0.96
CA GLU A 110 -8.07 -12.23 1.76
C GLU A 110 -6.68 -12.71 2.21
N VAL A 111 -5.68 -11.85 2.05
CA VAL A 111 -4.29 -12.11 2.41
C VAL A 111 -3.99 -11.38 3.71
N THR A 112 -3.69 -12.14 4.76
CA THR A 112 -3.37 -11.63 6.11
C THR A 112 -1.94 -11.97 6.52
N GLN A 113 -1.32 -12.95 5.86
CA GLN A 113 0.08 -13.32 6.05
C GLN A 113 0.73 -13.71 4.72
N ILE A 114 2.01 -13.38 4.56
CA ILE A 114 2.88 -13.89 3.50
C ILE A 114 4.26 -14.26 4.04
N GLU A 115 4.92 -15.23 3.41
CA GLU A 115 6.31 -15.59 3.69
C GLU A 115 7.05 -15.87 2.38
N CYS A 116 8.27 -15.36 2.24
CA CYS A 116 9.15 -15.71 1.13
C CYS A 116 10.08 -16.83 1.55
N SER A 117 10.12 -17.91 0.77
CA SER A 117 11.06 -19.02 0.97
C SER A 117 11.84 -19.30 -0.32
N ALA A 118 13.13 -19.59 -0.17
CA ALA A 118 13.97 -20.07 -1.26
C ALA A 118 15.05 -21.01 -0.71
N ALA A 119 15.55 -21.90 -1.57
CA ALA A 119 16.74 -22.68 -1.24
C ALA A 119 18.00 -21.81 -1.34
N GLU A 120 18.87 -21.93 -0.34
CA GLU A 120 20.25 -21.42 -0.36
C GLU A 120 21.04 -21.96 -1.56
#